data_AF-A0A3M0YJ08-F1
#
_entry.id   AF-A0A3M0YJ08-F1
#
_cell.length_a   1.000
_cell.length_b   1.000
_cell.length_c   1.000
_cell.angle_alpha   90.00
_cell.angle_beta   90.00
_cell.angle_gamma   90.00
#
_symmetry.space_group_name_H-M   'P 1'
#
loop_
_entity.id
_entity.type
_entity.pdbx_description
1 polymer ?
#
loop_
_entity_poly.entity_id
_entity_poly.type
_entity_poly.pdbx_seq_one_letter_code
_entity_poly.pdbx_strand_id
1 'polypeptide(L)'
;MRFELKDNKLQVNALSLEGEGWVAMPDDRIDMDVVLRAPDNSFAALFSLVPGAFIEGYERVQAGGTFNFSASAKGTFDSAAHTWPALDVRLEARDGSIRYPGMPLAIEGVRTEAHIAHPGGAPDLLTIDVRDLALKVGKSALSGKFALRTPLSDPDLDAALQANLDLAEWARAFPMDGVETLAGRFAADLVARARLSQIEQNRLDKVDMRGTFRLQQFEWATADMPEVEIKTMEGSLQPNVLQIKNFESQLGRSDLRGSATLRNLLGWFAEGRKMTGTVVLQSENFDVDEWLSDATTEATPAATPATATEASPTAENWAFDYDVRFNRLRYDVYVLTDLQARGTIAPQRLDIRSAGGRLGMSDFAASGTLTNLMNFVNYNEPLRGHLDLSGKFMDYADLVSETDGATEATSSAAAVPDFRYDITFSGKIGQFKYDPWVLTSLTGAGRITEKEIAIERFATRIGRSDLSGHGVIR
;
A
#
# COMPACT_ATOMS: atom_id res chain seq x y z
N MET A 1 39.95 26.16 -6.58
CA MET A 1 40.67 25.99 -5.28
C MET A 1 41.09 24.52 -5.12
N ARG A 2 42.24 24.20 -4.50
CA ARG A 2 42.71 22.81 -4.25
C ARG A 2 42.99 22.60 -2.77
N PHE A 3 42.51 21.48 -2.23
CA PHE A 3 42.69 21.05 -0.85
C PHE A 3 43.47 19.72 -0.84
N GLU A 4 44.50 19.63 -0.01
CA GLU A 4 45.29 18.40 0.17
C GLU A 4 44.95 17.74 1.51
N LEU A 5 44.81 16.41 1.48
CA LEU A 5 44.62 15.54 2.62
C LEU A 5 45.91 14.74 2.83
N LYS A 6 46.77 15.19 3.76
CA LYS A 6 47.96 14.46 4.23
C LYS A 6 47.67 13.79 5.58
N ASP A 7 47.51 12.47 5.59
CA ASP A 7 47.28 11.64 6.79
C ASP A 7 46.23 12.24 7.74
N ASN A 8 45.05 12.56 7.20
CA ASN A 8 44.02 13.23 7.99
C ASN A 8 43.17 12.21 8.72
N LYS A 9 42.99 12.42 10.02
CA LYS A 9 41.89 11.83 10.78
C LYS A 9 40.66 12.69 10.56
N LEU A 10 39.76 12.21 9.73
CA LEU A 10 38.46 12.79 9.47
C LEU A 10 37.46 12.11 10.39
N GLN A 11 36.53 12.89 10.93
CA GLN A 11 35.40 12.35 11.68
C GLN A 11 34.13 12.71 10.93
N VAL A 12 33.42 11.70 10.44
CA VAL A 12 32.09 11.85 9.86
C VAL A 12 31.11 11.17 10.81
N ASN A 13 30.34 11.97 11.54
CA ASN A 13 29.52 11.51 12.67
C ASN A 13 30.37 10.75 13.71
N ALA A 14 30.11 9.46 13.96
CA ALA A 14 30.92 8.65 14.87
C ALA A 14 32.01 7.85 14.15
N LEU A 15 32.09 7.93 12.82
CA LEU A 15 33.04 7.19 12.01
C LEU A 15 34.39 7.93 11.96
N SER A 16 35.42 7.31 12.54
CA SER A 16 36.80 7.77 12.37
C SER A 16 37.33 7.24 11.05
N LEU A 17 37.71 8.15 10.17
CA LEU A 17 38.23 7.86 8.83
C LEU A 17 39.65 8.38 8.73
N GLU A 18 40.51 7.57 8.14
CA GLU A 18 41.82 8.00 7.66
C GLU A 18 41.66 8.36 6.18
N GLY A 19 41.96 9.62 5.87
CA GLY A 19 41.84 10.17 4.52
C GLY A 19 43.16 10.68 3.99
N GLU A 20 43.50 10.25 2.78
CA GLU A 20 44.64 10.74 2.02
C GLU A 20 44.19 11.16 0.61
N GLY A 21 44.89 12.14 0.02
CA GLY A 21 44.64 12.57 -1.35
C GLY A 21 44.42 14.06 -1.53
N TRP A 22 43.61 14.44 -2.51
CA TRP A 22 43.29 15.84 -2.79
C TRP A 22 41.94 16.00 -3.48
N VAL A 23 41.35 17.19 -3.31
CA VAL A 23 40.15 17.62 -4.03
C VAL A 23 40.40 19.02 -4.58
N ALA A 24 40.04 19.25 -5.83
CA ALA A 24 40.07 20.55 -6.47
C ALA A 24 38.73 20.89 -7.11
N MET A 25 38.32 22.14 -6.96
CA MET A 25 37.16 22.72 -7.64
C MET A 25 37.68 23.83 -8.55
N PRO A 26 38.14 23.49 -9.78
CA PRO A 26 38.61 24.48 -10.76
C PRO A 26 37.47 25.38 -11.26
N ASP A 27 36.28 24.80 -11.48
CA ASP A 27 35.03 25.46 -11.94
C ASP A 27 33.82 24.75 -11.30
N ASP A 28 32.75 24.48 -12.05
CA ASP A 28 31.61 23.60 -11.66
C ASP A 28 31.97 22.10 -11.60
N ARG A 29 33.23 21.77 -11.88
CA ARG A 29 33.78 20.40 -11.83
C ARG A 29 34.48 20.15 -10.51
N ILE A 30 34.44 18.91 -10.06
CA ILE A 30 35.17 18.47 -8.87
C ILE A 30 36.20 17.42 -9.31
N ASP A 31 37.47 17.80 -9.31
CA ASP A 31 38.58 16.88 -9.52
C ASP A 31 39.01 16.30 -8.17
N MET A 32 39.22 14.99 -8.11
CA MET A 32 39.59 14.33 -6.87
C MET A 32 40.52 13.13 -7.11
N ASP A 33 41.36 12.86 -6.14
CA ASP A 33 42.03 11.58 -5.95
C ASP A 33 42.06 11.39 -4.44
N VAL A 34 41.05 10.72 -3.90
CA VAL A 34 40.82 10.58 -2.46
C VAL A 34 40.69 9.11 -2.13
N VAL A 35 41.39 8.68 -1.09
CA VAL A 35 41.25 7.37 -0.47
C VAL A 35 40.84 7.58 0.97
N LEU A 36 39.75 6.93 1.37
CA LEU A 36 39.21 6.90 2.72
C LEU A 36 39.26 5.47 3.23
N ARG A 37 39.79 5.29 4.44
CA ARG A 37 39.81 4.00 5.12
C ARG A 37 39.30 4.15 6.54
N ALA A 38 38.68 3.09 7.02
CA ALA A 38 38.22 2.96 8.39
C ALA A 38 38.99 1.80 9.06
N PRO A 39 40.29 1.97 9.37
CA PRO A 39 41.00 0.97 10.15
C PRO A 39 40.45 0.99 11.58
N ASP A 40 39.98 -0.16 12.07
CA ASP A 40 39.56 -0.37 13.46
C ASP A 40 38.26 0.34 13.90
N ASN A 41 37.25 0.39 13.04
CA ASN A 41 35.93 0.87 13.48
C ASN A 41 35.07 -0.26 14.08
N SER A 42 34.52 0.01 15.26
CA SER A 42 33.47 -0.83 15.83
C SER A 42 32.23 -0.77 14.95
N PHE A 43 31.46 -1.86 14.88
CA PHE A 43 30.19 -1.93 14.16
C PHE A 43 29.21 -0.79 14.50
N ALA A 44 29.32 -0.22 15.71
CA ALA A 44 28.56 0.96 16.14
C ALA A 44 28.71 2.16 15.19
N ALA A 45 29.87 2.31 14.55
CA ALA A 45 30.16 3.45 13.68
C ALA A 45 29.37 3.41 12.36
N LEU A 46 28.97 2.24 11.87
CA LEU A 46 28.13 2.09 10.67
C LEU A 46 26.78 2.79 10.83
N PHE A 47 26.18 2.68 12.02
CA PHE A 47 24.88 3.30 12.32
C PHE A 47 24.92 4.82 12.33
N SER A 48 26.10 5.41 12.58
CA SER A 48 26.25 6.86 12.51
C SER A 48 26.11 7.41 11.08
N LEU A 49 26.20 6.55 10.06
CA LEU A 49 25.99 6.94 8.66
C LEU A 49 24.50 6.94 8.28
N VAL A 50 23.64 6.30 9.07
CA VAL A 50 22.19 6.41 8.88
C VAL A 50 21.77 7.80 9.35
N PRO A 51 21.08 8.61 8.52
CA PRO A 51 20.68 9.95 8.93
C PRO A 51 19.89 9.92 10.24
N GLY A 52 20.25 10.78 11.20
CA GLY A 52 19.64 10.80 12.54
C GLY A 52 18.11 10.99 12.54
N ALA A 53 17.54 11.52 11.45
CA ALA A 53 16.10 11.61 11.24
C ALA A 53 15.38 10.26 11.23
N PHE A 54 16.10 9.14 11.08
CA PHE A 54 15.53 7.79 11.04
C PHE A 54 15.79 6.96 12.30
N ILE A 55 16.52 7.50 13.30
CA ILE A 55 16.90 6.74 14.51
C ILE A 55 16.93 7.66 15.74
N GLU A 56 15.80 7.81 16.43
CA GLU A 56 15.80 8.36 17.79
C GLU A 56 16.57 7.43 18.75
N GLY A 57 17.35 8.01 19.68
CA GLY A 57 18.03 7.25 20.74
C GLY A 57 19.35 6.56 20.34
N TYR A 58 19.90 6.85 19.16
CA TYR A 58 21.16 6.29 18.64
C TYR A 58 22.33 6.35 19.65
N GLU A 59 22.43 7.44 20.43
CA GLU A 59 23.55 7.67 21.36
C GLU A 59 23.75 6.58 22.42
N ARG A 60 22.70 5.81 22.72
CA ARG A 60 22.73 4.76 23.76
C ARG A 60 22.70 3.34 23.19
N VAL A 61 22.68 3.18 21.87
CA VAL A 61 22.69 1.87 21.21
C VAL A 61 24.03 1.19 21.47
N GLN A 62 24.00 -0.03 21.99
CA GLN A 62 25.18 -0.86 22.12
C GLN A 62 25.37 -1.62 20.82
N ALA A 63 26.56 -1.54 20.23
CA ALA A 63 26.87 -2.30 19.04
C ALA A 63 28.27 -2.91 19.13
N GLY A 64 28.40 -4.12 18.60
CA GLY A 64 29.64 -4.91 18.63
C GLY A 64 29.82 -5.66 17.31
N GLY A 65 31.01 -6.23 17.11
CA GLY A 65 31.41 -6.89 15.87
C GLY A 65 32.45 -6.08 15.10
N THR A 66 32.94 -6.66 14.00
CA THR A 66 33.97 -6.03 13.17
C THR A 66 33.33 -5.37 11.95
N PHE A 67 33.88 -4.22 11.59
CA PHE A 67 33.44 -3.43 10.46
C PHE A 67 34.65 -2.89 9.71
N ASN A 68 34.77 -3.26 8.44
CA ASN A 68 35.76 -2.73 7.53
C ASN A 68 35.07 -1.86 6.49
N PHE A 69 35.61 -0.66 6.29
CA PHE A 69 35.16 0.23 5.24
C PHE A 69 36.36 0.84 4.51
N SER A 70 36.28 0.84 3.19
CA SER A 70 37.23 1.56 2.34
C SER A 70 36.47 2.18 1.18
N ALA A 71 36.79 3.43 0.87
CA ALA A 71 36.28 4.12 -0.29
C ALA A 71 37.43 4.80 -1.03
N SER A 72 37.37 4.82 -2.36
CA SER A 72 38.25 5.64 -3.18
C SER A 72 37.46 6.33 -4.27
N ALA A 73 37.85 7.56 -4.60
CA ALA A 73 37.28 8.34 -5.67
C ALA A 73 38.40 9.03 -6.45
N LYS A 74 38.49 8.77 -7.76
CA LYS A 74 39.56 9.29 -8.62
C LYS A 74 39.06 9.77 -9.96
N GLY A 75 39.39 11.00 -10.31
CA GLY A 75 39.02 11.65 -11.57
C GLY A 75 38.10 12.85 -11.35
N THR A 76 37.36 13.20 -12.39
CA THR A 76 36.52 14.39 -12.43
C THR A 76 35.05 14.00 -12.27
N PHE A 77 34.36 14.64 -11.34
CA PHE A 77 32.91 14.72 -11.33
C PHE A 77 32.46 15.98 -12.09
N ASP A 78 31.61 15.78 -13.09
CA ASP A 78 31.03 16.86 -13.90
C ASP A 78 29.54 16.59 -14.07
N SER A 79 28.70 17.38 -13.39
CA SER A 79 27.26 17.24 -13.46
C SER A 79 26.68 17.62 -14.83
N ALA A 80 27.28 18.61 -15.52
CA ALA A 80 26.82 19.04 -16.83
C ALA A 80 27.12 17.99 -17.90
N ALA A 81 28.34 17.43 -17.86
CA ALA A 81 28.78 16.38 -18.77
C ALA A 81 28.32 14.96 -18.35
N HIS A 82 27.54 14.82 -17.26
CA HIS A 82 27.11 13.53 -16.71
C HIS A 82 28.28 12.54 -16.58
N THR A 83 29.41 13.01 -16.05
CA THR A 83 30.63 12.21 -15.93
C THR A 83 30.96 12.04 -14.46
N TRP A 84 31.14 10.78 -14.06
CA TRP A 84 31.48 10.41 -12.69
C TRP A 84 32.96 10.01 -12.59
N PRO A 85 33.60 10.24 -11.43
CA PRO A 85 34.94 9.71 -11.17
C PRO A 85 34.91 8.18 -11.09
N ALA A 86 36.09 7.56 -11.15
CA ALA A 86 36.23 6.18 -10.72
C ALA A 86 35.94 6.10 -9.21
N LEU A 87 35.07 5.18 -8.81
CA LEU A 87 34.65 4.94 -7.42
C LEU A 87 34.88 3.46 -7.10
N ASP A 88 35.42 3.18 -5.92
CA ASP A 88 35.45 1.83 -5.34
C ASP A 88 35.13 1.97 -3.85
N VAL A 89 34.00 1.43 -3.42
CA VAL A 89 33.53 1.43 -2.05
C VAL A 89 33.30 -0.01 -1.62
N ARG A 90 33.96 -0.42 -0.55
CA ARG A 90 33.83 -1.75 0.04
C ARG A 90 33.40 -1.61 1.48
N LEU A 91 32.43 -2.43 1.84
CA LEU A 91 31.87 -2.51 3.17
C LEU A 91 31.78 -3.98 3.55
N GLU A 92 32.35 -4.32 4.70
CA GLU A 92 32.31 -5.65 5.25
C GLU A 92 31.97 -5.56 6.74
N ALA A 93 30.93 -6.26 7.17
CA ALA A 93 30.63 -6.45 8.57
C ALA A 93 30.61 -7.93 8.90
N ARG A 94 31.23 -8.32 10.02
CA ARG A 94 31.21 -9.70 10.53
C ARG A 94 30.88 -9.71 12.01
N ASP A 95 30.08 -10.69 12.39
CA ASP A 95 29.63 -10.93 13.76
C ASP A 95 29.05 -9.66 14.42
N GLY A 96 28.36 -8.84 13.62
CA GLY A 96 27.74 -7.60 14.08
C GLY A 96 26.60 -7.88 15.06
N SER A 97 26.48 -7.04 16.08
CA SER A 97 25.40 -7.07 17.05
C SER A 97 24.95 -5.65 17.40
N ILE A 98 23.66 -5.50 17.70
CA ILE A 98 23.01 -4.21 17.99
C ILE A 98 22.00 -4.45 19.09
N ARG A 99 22.05 -3.64 20.14
CA ARG A 99 21.07 -3.64 21.21
C ARG A 99 20.60 -2.22 21.47
N TYR A 100 19.33 -1.98 21.19
CA TYR A 100 18.70 -0.72 21.53
C TYR A 100 18.50 -0.59 23.05
N PRO A 101 18.57 0.63 23.60
CA PRO A 101 18.36 0.87 25.03
C PRO A 101 16.99 0.37 25.48
N GLY A 102 16.94 -0.36 26.59
CA GLY A 102 15.69 -0.88 27.15
C GLY A 102 15.09 -2.08 26.40
N MET A 103 15.63 -2.45 25.24
CA MET A 103 15.13 -3.59 24.47
C MET A 103 15.69 -4.92 25.01
N PRO A 104 14.82 -5.92 25.26
CA PRO A 104 15.26 -7.20 25.83
C PRO A 104 16.03 -8.05 24.82
N LEU A 105 15.76 -7.93 23.52
CA LEU A 105 16.48 -8.66 22.47
C LEU A 105 17.49 -7.75 21.76
N ALA A 106 18.55 -8.39 21.26
CA ALA A 106 19.52 -7.77 20.37
C ALA A 106 19.34 -8.34 18.96
N ILE A 107 19.78 -7.56 17.98
CA ILE A 107 20.06 -8.04 16.64
C ILE A 107 21.48 -8.60 16.67
N GLU A 108 21.67 -9.79 16.15
CA GLU A 108 22.92 -10.55 16.26
C GLU A 108 23.29 -11.20 14.94
N GLY A 109 24.57 -11.59 14.83
CA GLY A 109 25.07 -12.28 13.64
C GLY A 109 24.93 -11.45 12.37
N VAL A 110 24.96 -10.11 12.49
CA VAL A 110 24.89 -9.23 11.34
C VAL A 110 26.14 -9.44 10.50
N ARG A 111 25.93 -9.85 9.26
CA ARG A 111 26.98 -10.08 8.29
C ARG A 111 26.60 -9.39 7.00
N THR A 112 27.52 -8.63 6.44
CA THR A 112 27.34 -8.06 5.10
C THR A 112 28.67 -7.98 4.36
N GLU A 113 28.67 -8.28 3.07
CA GLU A 113 29.78 -8.01 2.14
C GLU A 113 29.21 -7.25 0.95
N ALA A 114 29.53 -5.95 0.86
CA ALA A 114 29.05 -5.06 -0.18
C ALA A 114 30.21 -4.39 -0.93
N HIS A 115 30.09 -4.34 -2.25
CA HIS A 115 31.02 -3.66 -3.15
C HIS A 115 30.24 -2.78 -4.12
N ILE A 116 30.50 -1.48 -4.07
CA ILE A 116 29.98 -0.51 -5.02
C ILE A 116 31.17 -0.01 -5.84
N ALA A 117 31.09 -0.15 -7.16
CA ALA A 117 32.18 0.21 -8.05
C ALA A 117 31.68 0.99 -9.26
N HIS A 118 32.49 1.95 -9.70
CA HIS A 118 32.29 2.71 -10.92
C HIS A 118 33.67 2.95 -11.55
N PRO A 119 33.92 2.61 -12.82
CA PRO A 119 35.25 2.76 -13.43
C PRO A 119 35.60 4.20 -13.83
N GLY A 120 34.64 5.13 -13.74
CA GLY A 120 34.74 6.49 -14.27
C GLY A 120 34.02 6.62 -15.61
N GLY A 121 33.56 7.83 -15.94
CA GLY A 121 32.79 8.09 -17.16
C GLY A 121 31.28 8.07 -16.92
N ALA A 122 30.55 7.35 -17.76
CA ALA A 122 29.08 7.34 -17.76
C ALA A 122 28.52 6.68 -16.48
N PRO A 123 27.55 7.31 -15.78
CA PRO A 123 26.97 6.85 -14.52
C PRO A 123 26.41 5.41 -14.55
N ASP A 124 25.98 4.95 -15.72
CA ASP A 124 25.50 3.58 -15.95
C ASP A 124 26.57 2.49 -15.75
N LEU A 125 27.84 2.85 -15.67
CA LEU A 125 28.91 1.90 -15.37
C LEU A 125 28.97 1.56 -13.86
N LEU A 126 28.06 2.12 -13.05
CA LEU A 126 27.94 1.79 -11.63
C LEU A 126 27.46 0.34 -11.46
N THR A 127 28.15 -0.38 -10.58
CA THR A 127 27.76 -1.71 -10.13
C THR A 127 27.64 -1.73 -8.62
N ILE A 128 26.59 -2.36 -8.11
CA ILE A 128 26.37 -2.61 -6.68
C ILE A 128 26.28 -4.12 -6.51
N ASP A 129 27.08 -4.71 -5.62
CA ASP A 129 27.09 -6.14 -5.32
C ASP A 129 27.09 -6.33 -3.80
N VAL A 130 25.99 -6.81 -3.25
CA VAL A 130 25.83 -7.26 -1.86
C VAL A 130 25.74 -8.79 -1.90
N ARG A 131 26.85 -9.46 -1.63
CA ARG A 131 26.98 -10.92 -1.83
C ARG A 131 26.35 -11.74 -0.73
N ASP A 132 26.38 -11.19 0.47
CA ASP A 132 25.92 -11.81 1.68
C ASP A 132 25.34 -10.70 2.53
N LEU A 133 24.11 -10.86 2.95
CA LEU A 133 23.44 -10.08 3.98
C LEU A 133 22.79 -11.10 4.90
N ALA A 134 23.07 -11.04 6.19
CA ALA A 134 22.41 -11.90 7.17
C ALA A 134 22.28 -11.18 8.51
N LEU A 135 21.21 -11.46 9.24
CA LEU A 135 21.00 -11.02 10.61
C LEU A 135 20.05 -11.96 11.34
N LYS A 136 20.05 -11.90 12.67
CA LYS A 136 19.15 -12.65 13.54
C LYS A 136 18.61 -11.79 14.66
N VAL A 137 17.40 -12.10 15.11
CA VAL A 137 16.79 -11.55 16.32
C VAL A 137 16.13 -12.70 17.04
N GLY A 138 16.66 -13.14 18.19
CA GLY A 138 16.15 -14.34 18.86
C GLY A 138 16.25 -15.58 17.96
N LYS A 139 15.11 -16.18 17.62
CA LYS A 139 15.02 -17.32 16.67
C LYS A 139 14.78 -16.87 15.24
N SER A 140 14.44 -15.60 15.04
CA SER A 140 14.21 -14.99 13.74
C SER A 140 15.52 -14.85 12.96
N ALA A 141 15.47 -15.11 11.65
CA ALA A 141 16.60 -14.95 10.76
C ALA A 141 16.19 -14.36 9.42
N LEU A 142 17.04 -13.48 8.89
CA LEU A 142 16.94 -12.94 7.55
C LEU A 142 18.29 -13.12 6.86
N SER A 143 18.27 -13.55 5.60
CA SER A 143 19.46 -13.59 4.76
C SER A 143 19.14 -13.27 3.31
N GLY A 144 20.08 -12.71 2.57
CA GLY A 144 19.88 -12.40 1.17
C GLY A 144 21.14 -11.97 0.45
N LYS A 145 20.94 -11.62 -0.82
CA LYS A 145 21.94 -11.02 -1.71
C LYS A 145 21.25 -10.08 -2.67
N PHE A 146 22.00 -9.13 -3.21
CA PHE A 146 21.51 -8.14 -4.15
C PHE A 146 22.63 -7.71 -5.08
N ALA A 147 22.39 -7.68 -6.38
CA ALA A 147 23.29 -7.09 -7.36
C ALA A 147 22.51 -6.22 -8.33
N LEU A 148 23.09 -5.06 -8.68
CA LEU A 148 22.55 -4.12 -9.65
C LEU A 148 23.66 -3.65 -10.59
N ARG A 149 23.37 -3.66 -11.90
CA ARG A 149 24.22 -3.07 -12.95
C ARG A 149 23.39 -2.16 -13.83
N THR A 150 24.03 -1.16 -14.44
CA THR A 150 23.38 -0.22 -15.39
C THR A 150 22.13 0.46 -14.79
N PRO A 151 22.26 1.11 -13.61
CA PRO A 151 21.12 1.52 -12.80
C PRO A 151 20.23 2.61 -13.40
N LEU A 152 20.65 3.31 -14.48
CA LEU A 152 19.88 4.40 -15.06
C LEU A 152 19.21 3.97 -16.37
N SER A 153 19.96 3.47 -17.36
CA SER A 153 19.37 3.17 -18.68
C SER A 153 18.79 1.78 -18.84
N ASP A 154 19.37 0.74 -18.24
CA ASP A 154 18.90 -0.64 -18.36
C ASP A 154 19.17 -1.44 -17.08
N PRO A 155 18.51 -1.11 -15.95
CA PRO A 155 18.71 -1.77 -14.67
C PRO A 155 18.68 -3.29 -14.79
N ASP A 156 19.78 -3.93 -14.40
CA ASP A 156 19.99 -5.37 -14.40
C ASP A 156 20.15 -5.85 -12.95
N LEU A 157 19.07 -6.40 -12.42
CA LEU A 157 18.89 -6.80 -11.02
C LEU A 157 19.06 -8.31 -10.86
N ASP A 158 19.79 -8.75 -9.82
CA ASP A 158 19.77 -10.13 -9.28
C ASP A 158 19.68 -10.06 -7.75
N ALA A 159 18.54 -10.45 -7.20
CA ALA A 159 18.27 -10.45 -5.77
C ALA A 159 17.74 -11.80 -5.30
N ALA A 160 18.11 -12.19 -4.08
CA ALA A 160 17.48 -13.29 -3.38
C ALA A 160 17.31 -12.94 -1.90
N LEU A 161 16.19 -13.36 -1.31
CA LEU A 161 15.83 -13.11 0.07
C LEU A 161 15.23 -14.36 0.68
N GLN A 162 15.74 -14.75 1.84
CA GLN A 162 15.16 -15.76 2.70
C GLN A 162 14.91 -15.15 4.07
N ALA A 163 13.68 -15.27 4.57
CA ALA A 163 13.28 -14.73 5.87
C ALA A 163 12.44 -15.76 6.63
N ASN A 164 12.66 -15.83 7.94
CA ASN A 164 11.80 -16.53 8.89
C ASN A 164 11.80 -15.70 10.18
N LEU A 165 10.77 -14.88 10.35
CA LEU A 165 10.69 -13.83 11.35
C LEU A 165 9.53 -14.09 12.30
N ASP A 166 9.81 -14.00 13.60
CA ASP A 166 8.81 -13.84 14.65
C ASP A 166 8.71 -12.34 14.98
N LEU A 167 7.64 -11.70 14.53
CA LEU A 167 7.49 -10.25 14.58
C LEU A 167 7.42 -9.74 16.03
N ALA A 168 7.03 -10.58 17.00
CA ALA A 168 7.09 -10.23 18.41
C ALA A 168 8.55 -10.20 18.93
N GLU A 169 9.44 -11.05 18.40
CA GLU A 169 10.88 -10.92 18.68
C GLU A 169 11.46 -9.65 18.05
N TRP A 170 11.02 -9.28 16.85
CA TRP A 170 11.45 -8.04 16.18
C TRP A 170 11.01 -6.78 16.94
N ALA A 171 9.76 -6.72 17.38
CA ALA A 171 9.24 -5.65 18.23
C ALA A 171 10.02 -5.52 19.57
N ARG A 172 10.60 -6.62 20.05
CA ARG A 172 11.43 -6.69 21.26
C ARG A 172 12.90 -6.35 21.03
N ALA A 173 13.31 -6.11 19.78
CA ALA A 173 14.67 -5.72 19.42
C ALA A 173 14.76 -4.30 18.87
N PHE A 174 13.68 -3.78 18.29
CA PHE A 174 13.59 -2.44 17.73
C PHE A 174 12.52 -1.60 18.45
N PRO A 175 12.82 -0.37 18.88
CA PRO A 175 11.80 0.57 19.30
C PRO A 175 10.90 0.91 18.10
N MET A 176 9.58 0.87 18.31
CA MET A 176 8.58 1.23 17.31
C MET A 176 7.60 2.21 17.96
N ASP A 177 7.73 3.49 17.61
CA ASP A 177 6.82 4.51 18.14
C ASP A 177 5.42 4.34 17.56
N GLY A 178 4.41 4.49 18.41
CA GLY A 178 3.00 4.36 18.02
C GLY A 178 2.51 2.94 17.77
N VAL A 179 3.35 1.91 17.89
CA VAL A 179 2.96 0.50 17.78
C VAL A 179 2.78 -0.10 19.17
N GLU A 180 1.54 -0.43 19.52
CA GLU A 180 1.21 -1.05 20.80
C GLU A 180 1.46 -2.56 20.78
N THR A 181 1.07 -3.21 19.68
CA THR A 181 1.24 -4.65 19.48
C THR A 181 1.79 -4.92 18.09
N LEU A 182 2.79 -5.80 18.02
CA LEU A 182 3.27 -6.40 16.78
C LEU A 182 3.64 -7.86 17.05
N ALA A 183 2.90 -8.78 16.45
CA ALA A 183 3.15 -10.21 16.56
C ALA A 183 2.90 -10.93 15.23
N GLY A 184 3.29 -12.20 15.19
CA GLY A 184 3.06 -13.10 14.06
C GLY A 184 4.33 -13.67 13.45
N ARG A 185 4.16 -14.60 12.53
CA ARG A 185 5.24 -15.31 11.85
C ARG A 185 5.25 -14.98 10.38
N PHE A 186 6.33 -14.38 9.91
CA PHE A 186 6.56 -14.09 8.51
C PHE A 186 7.67 -14.97 7.95
N ALA A 187 7.39 -15.72 6.89
CA ALA A 187 8.39 -16.50 6.17
C ALA A 187 8.38 -16.15 4.69
N ALA A 188 9.55 -16.01 4.08
CA ALA A 188 9.69 -15.75 2.65
C ALA A 188 10.93 -16.44 2.08
N ASP A 189 10.82 -16.89 0.83
CA ASP A 189 11.92 -17.35 -0.02
C ASP A 189 11.65 -16.81 -1.42
N LEU A 190 12.40 -15.78 -1.81
CA LEU A 190 12.18 -14.98 -3.01
C LEU A 190 13.47 -14.87 -3.81
N VAL A 191 13.35 -15.01 -5.13
CA VAL A 191 14.41 -14.76 -6.11
C VAL A 191 13.85 -13.84 -7.18
N ALA A 192 14.62 -12.82 -7.57
CA ALA A 192 14.29 -11.93 -8.66
C ALA A 192 15.53 -11.60 -9.49
N ARG A 193 15.51 -11.99 -10.76
CA ARG A 193 16.50 -11.63 -11.78
C ARG A 193 15.79 -11.07 -12.98
N ALA A 194 15.97 -9.78 -13.20
CA ALA A 194 15.28 -9.06 -14.24
C ALA A 194 16.16 -7.94 -14.79
N ARG A 195 16.07 -7.71 -16.09
CA ARG A 195 16.64 -6.54 -16.75
C ARG A 195 15.53 -5.70 -17.36
N LEU A 196 15.60 -4.38 -17.22
CA LEU A 196 14.55 -3.47 -17.69
C LEU A 196 14.21 -3.69 -19.17
N SER A 197 15.21 -3.77 -20.04
CA SER A 197 15.02 -4.02 -21.48
C SER A 197 14.34 -5.36 -21.79
N GLN A 198 14.40 -6.35 -20.90
CA GLN A 198 13.62 -7.59 -21.06
C GLN A 198 12.14 -7.35 -20.74
N ILE A 199 11.84 -6.54 -19.73
CA ILE A 199 10.49 -6.17 -19.33
C ILE A 199 9.82 -5.33 -20.43
N GLU A 200 10.52 -4.29 -20.92
CA GLU A 200 10.06 -3.40 -22.00
C GLU A 200 9.80 -4.17 -23.30
N GLN A 201 10.69 -5.11 -23.65
CA GLN A 201 10.54 -5.96 -24.85
C GLN A 201 9.58 -7.13 -24.63
N ASN A 202 8.91 -7.19 -23.47
CA ASN A 202 7.99 -8.26 -23.06
C ASN A 202 8.59 -9.68 -23.16
N ARG A 203 9.90 -9.82 -22.97
CA ARG A 203 10.66 -11.08 -22.96
C ARG A 203 10.69 -11.70 -21.56
N LEU A 204 9.50 -11.98 -21.04
CA LEU A 204 9.30 -12.47 -19.68
C LEU A 204 9.85 -13.89 -19.46
N ASP A 205 10.11 -14.63 -20.54
CA ASP A 205 10.82 -15.92 -20.53
C ASP A 205 12.28 -15.81 -20.07
N LYS A 206 12.85 -14.60 -20.12
CA LYS A 206 14.23 -14.31 -19.68
C LYS A 206 14.32 -13.74 -18.27
N VAL A 207 13.18 -13.53 -17.62
CA VAL A 207 13.09 -13.01 -16.26
C VAL A 207 12.91 -14.18 -15.29
N ASP A 208 13.82 -14.35 -14.33
CA ASP A 208 13.69 -15.35 -13.26
C ASP A 208 13.15 -14.67 -12.01
N MET A 209 11.84 -14.68 -11.83
CA MET A 209 11.22 -14.27 -10.58
C MET A 209 10.39 -15.42 -10.05
N ARG A 210 10.68 -15.81 -8.81
CA ARG A 210 9.98 -16.92 -8.17
C ARG A 210 10.10 -16.80 -6.67
N GLY A 211 9.11 -17.34 -5.99
CA GLY A 211 9.19 -17.47 -4.55
C GLY A 211 7.84 -17.62 -3.91
N THR A 212 7.88 -17.84 -2.60
CA THR A 212 6.70 -17.92 -1.76
C THR A 212 6.88 -17.06 -0.53
N PHE A 213 5.77 -16.55 -0.01
CA PHE A 213 5.73 -15.90 1.29
C PHE A 213 4.51 -16.38 2.06
N ARG A 214 4.63 -16.34 3.37
CA ARG A 214 3.59 -16.71 4.31
C ARG A 214 3.63 -15.76 5.50
N LEU A 215 2.47 -15.30 5.91
CA LEU A 215 2.23 -14.59 7.16
C LEU A 215 1.21 -15.39 7.97
N GLN A 216 1.45 -15.61 9.26
CA GLN A 216 0.53 -16.33 10.14
C GLN A 216 0.41 -15.60 11.47
N GLN A 217 -0.81 -15.60 12.03
CA GLN A 217 -1.09 -15.04 13.35
C GLN A 217 -0.53 -13.62 13.50
N PHE A 218 -0.66 -12.82 12.46
CA PHE A 218 -0.21 -11.43 12.49
C PHE A 218 -1.19 -10.62 13.30
N GLU A 219 -0.67 -9.85 14.24
CA GLU A 219 -1.43 -8.94 15.07
C GLU A 219 -0.69 -7.60 15.03
N TRP A 220 -1.41 -6.54 14.71
CA TRP A 220 -0.91 -5.18 14.69
C TRP A 220 -1.93 -4.24 15.29
N ALA A 221 -1.50 -3.47 16.28
CA ALA A 221 -2.32 -2.46 16.93
C ALA A 221 -1.52 -1.17 17.14
N THR A 222 -2.17 -0.05 16.94
CA THR A 222 -1.67 1.29 17.25
C THR A 222 -2.73 2.02 18.08
N ALA A 223 -2.36 3.13 18.73
CA ALA A 223 -3.28 3.88 19.57
C ALA A 223 -4.51 4.43 18.81
N ASP A 224 -4.35 4.70 17.50
CA ASP A 224 -5.33 5.44 16.70
C ASP A 224 -6.05 4.58 15.65
N MET A 225 -5.72 3.29 15.51
CA MET A 225 -6.31 2.41 14.51
C MET A 225 -6.87 1.13 15.11
N PRO A 226 -7.98 0.58 14.56
CA PRO A 226 -8.46 -0.74 14.93
C PRO A 226 -7.37 -1.80 14.79
N GLU A 227 -7.39 -2.76 15.72
CA GLU A 227 -6.48 -3.91 15.67
C GLU A 227 -6.69 -4.70 14.37
N VAL A 228 -5.58 -5.00 13.70
CA VAL A 228 -5.52 -5.78 12.48
C VAL A 228 -4.98 -7.16 12.81
N GLU A 229 -5.83 -8.18 12.68
CA GLU A 229 -5.42 -9.57 12.80
C GLU A 229 -5.45 -10.26 11.43
N ILE A 230 -4.33 -10.83 10.98
CA ILE A 230 -4.28 -11.72 9.83
C ILE A 230 -3.92 -13.12 10.32
N LYS A 231 -4.92 -14.01 10.36
CA LYS A 231 -4.75 -15.41 10.76
C LYS A 231 -3.77 -16.12 9.83
N THR A 232 -3.96 -15.93 8.52
CA THR A 232 -3.03 -16.45 7.51
C THR A 232 -3.09 -15.63 6.23
N MET A 233 -1.93 -15.44 5.60
CA MET A 233 -1.79 -15.00 4.23
C MET A 233 -0.70 -15.83 3.57
N GLU A 234 -1.00 -16.45 2.43
CA GLU A 234 -0.04 -17.24 1.68
C GLU A 234 -0.03 -16.80 0.23
N GLY A 235 1.17 -16.59 -0.31
CA GLY A 235 1.31 -16.20 -1.70
C GLY A 235 2.57 -16.70 -2.37
N SER A 236 2.58 -16.49 -3.68
CA SER A 236 3.70 -16.84 -4.54
C SER A 236 3.90 -15.80 -5.62
N LEU A 237 5.15 -15.59 -5.98
CA LEU A 237 5.59 -14.66 -7.01
C LEU A 237 6.08 -15.44 -8.24
N GLN A 238 5.76 -14.94 -9.42
CA GLN A 238 6.24 -15.36 -10.74
C GLN A 238 6.46 -14.08 -11.58
N PRO A 239 7.22 -14.09 -12.71
CA PRO A 239 7.62 -12.87 -13.41
C PRO A 239 6.50 -11.92 -13.77
N ASN A 240 5.30 -12.45 -14.03
CA ASN A 240 4.15 -11.64 -14.39
C ASN A 240 2.95 -11.82 -13.48
N VAL A 241 3.09 -12.56 -12.38
CA VAL A 241 1.96 -12.97 -11.55
C VAL A 241 2.34 -12.95 -10.07
N LEU A 242 1.58 -12.22 -9.27
CA LEU A 242 1.53 -12.40 -7.82
C LEU A 242 0.22 -13.07 -7.49
N GLN A 243 0.31 -14.21 -6.82
CA GLN A 243 -0.87 -14.94 -6.38
C GLN A 243 -0.92 -14.92 -4.86
N ILE A 244 -2.04 -14.48 -4.29
CA ILE A 244 -2.42 -14.71 -2.90
C ILE A 244 -3.40 -15.87 -2.93
N LYS A 245 -2.96 -17.04 -2.45
CA LYS A 245 -3.75 -18.29 -2.50
C LYS A 245 -4.80 -18.32 -1.41
N ASN A 246 -4.41 -17.86 -0.23
CA ASN A 246 -5.28 -17.80 0.93
C ASN A 246 -4.99 -16.50 1.69
N PHE A 247 -6.05 -15.84 2.12
CA PHE A 247 -6.05 -14.70 3.00
C PHE A 247 -7.21 -14.88 3.96
N GLU A 248 -6.94 -14.81 5.26
CA GLU A 248 -7.95 -14.83 6.30
C GLU A 248 -7.56 -13.85 7.40
N SER A 249 -8.48 -12.95 7.74
CA SER A 249 -8.28 -11.91 8.73
C SER A 249 -9.51 -11.74 9.63
N GLN A 250 -9.24 -11.21 10.82
CA GLN A 250 -10.24 -10.61 11.70
C GLN A 250 -9.83 -9.15 11.87
N LEU A 251 -10.68 -8.24 11.45
CA LEU A 251 -10.37 -6.83 11.44
C LEU A 251 -11.47 -6.11 12.23
N GLY A 252 -11.19 -5.80 13.50
CA GLY A 252 -12.25 -5.47 14.45
C GLY A 252 -13.29 -6.59 14.53
N ARG A 253 -14.56 -6.27 14.26
CA ARG A 253 -15.70 -7.21 14.22
C ARG A 253 -15.90 -7.86 12.85
N SER A 254 -15.12 -7.45 11.85
CA SER A 254 -15.25 -7.92 10.47
C SER A 254 -14.36 -9.13 10.20
N ASP A 255 -14.95 -10.25 9.77
CA ASP A 255 -14.17 -11.37 9.21
C ASP A 255 -14.01 -11.17 7.70
N LEU A 256 -12.82 -11.47 7.17
CA LEU A 256 -12.58 -11.39 5.73
C LEU A 256 -11.71 -12.56 5.29
N ARG A 257 -12.17 -13.25 4.24
CA ARG A 257 -11.46 -14.35 3.60
C ARG A 257 -11.36 -14.11 2.12
N GLY A 258 -10.27 -14.55 1.49
CA GLY A 258 -10.13 -14.33 0.07
C GLY A 258 -8.90 -14.91 -0.60
N SER A 259 -8.81 -14.58 -1.89
CA SER A 259 -7.67 -14.87 -2.73
C SER A 259 -7.53 -13.78 -3.79
N ALA A 260 -6.32 -13.60 -4.31
CA ALA A 260 -6.06 -12.62 -5.34
C ALA A 260 -5.05 -13.14 -6.35
N THR A 261 -5.15 -12.69 -7.59
CA THR A 261 -4.13 -12.90 -8.63
C THR A 261 -3.92 -11.58 -9.35
N LEU A 262 -2.74 -10.99 -9.17
CA LEU A 262 -2.32 -9.77 -9.84
C LEU A 262 -1.39 -10.14 -10.99
N ARG A 263 -1.49 -9.39 -12.09
CA ARG A 263 -0.76 -9.60 -13.34
C ARG A 263 -0.13 -8.30 -13.81
N ASN A 264 0.97 -8.40 -14.53
CA ASN A 264 1.71 -7.24 -15.05
C ASN A 264 2.34 -6.34 -13.98
N LEU A 265 2.74 -6.94 -12.84
CA LEU A 265 3.42 -6.22 -11.76
C LEU A 265 4.73 -5.58 -12.22
N LEU A 266 5.54 -6.30 -13.00
CA LEU A 266 6.80 -5.79 -13.51
C LEU A 266 6.62 -4.62 -14.47
N GLY A 267 5.72 -4.76 -15.45
CA GLY A 267 5.44 -3.68 -16.39
C GLY A 267 4.82 -2.47 -15.70
N TRP A 268 4.00 -2.69 -14.68
CA TRP A 268 3.42 -1.61 -13.88
C TRP A 268 4.46 -0.85 -13.06
N PHE A 269 5.33 -1.55 -12.35
CA PHE A 269 6.38 -0.93 -11.55
C PHE A 269 7.45 -0.24 -12.42
N ALA A 270 7.88 -0.88 -13.50
CA ALA A 270 8.99 -0.41 -14.33
C ALA A 270 8.59 0.68 -15.34
N GLU A 271 7.40 0.58 -15.93
CA GLU A 271 6.99 1.41 -17.08
C GLU A 271 5.63 2.08 -16.86
N GLY A 272 4.99 1.89 -15.70
CA GLY A 272 3.62 2.35 -15.49
C GLY A 272 2.60 1.65 -16.39
N ARG A 273 2.89 0.47 -16.95
CA ARG A 273 1.91 -0.30 -17.72
C ARG A 273 0.75 -0.76 -16.84
N LYS A 274 -0.41 -1.01 -17.45
CA LYS A 274 -1.62 -1.36 -16.69
C LYS A 274 -1.44 -2.68 -15.92
N MET A 275 -1.55 -2.63 -14.59
CA MET A 275 -1.69 -3.81 -13.75
C MET A 275 -3.12 -4.34 -13.84
N THR A 276 -3.28 -5.66 -13.96
CA THR A 276 -4.61 -6.29 -13.95
C THR A 276 -4.69 -7.39 -12.93
N GLY A 277 -5.89 -7.86 -12.57
CA GLY A 277 -6.00 -8.97 -11.65
C GLY A 277 -7.42 -9.35 -11.30
N THR A 278 -7.54 -10.41 -10.51
CA THR A 278 -8.80 -10.92 -9.97
C THR A 278 -8.71 -10.97 -8.45
N VAL A 279 -9.73 -10.48 -7.77
CA VAL A 279 -9.84 -10.48 -6.31
C VAL A 279 -11.14 -11.17 -5.94
N VAL A 280 -11.06 -12.18 -5.07
CA VAL A 280 -12.23 -12.90 -4.55
C VAL A 280 -12.27 -12.70 -3.04
N LEU A 281 -13.37 -12.15 -2.53
CA LEU A 281 -13.56 -11.86 -1.10
C LEU A 281 -14.86 -12.47 -0.59
N GLN A 282 -14.82 -12.94 0.66
CA GLN A 282 -15.92 -13.56 1.36
C GLN A 282 -15.91 -13.10 2.82
N SER A 283 -17.09 -12.93 3.40
CA SER A 283 -17.25 -12.53 4.80
C SER A 283 -18.56 -13.08 5.35
N GLU A 284 -18.54 -13.58 6.58
CA GLU A 284 -19.76 -13.93 7.31
C GLU A 284 -20.42 -12.67 7.89
N ASN A 285 -19.61 -11.77 8.45
CA ASN A 285 -20.00 -10.48 9.00
C ASN A 285 -18.95 -9.43 8.62
N PHE A 286 -19.35 -8.45 7.80
CA PHE A 286 -18.52 -7.30 7.43
C PHE A 286 -19.18 -6.02 7.94
N ASP A 287 -18.44 -5.23 8.71
CA ASP A 287 -18.90 -4.00 9.32
C ASP A 287 -18.15 -2.83 8.70
N VAL A 288 -18.80 -2.13 7.77
CA VAL A 288 -18.16 -1.04 7.02
C VAL A 288 -17.82 0.12 7.94
N ASP A 289 -18.62 0.34 8.99
CA ASP A 289 -18.48 1.44 9.94
C ASP A 289 -17.14 1.42 10.67
N GLU A 290 -16.55 0.24 10.88
CA GLU A 290 -15.24 0.11 11.53
C GLU A 290 -14.09 0.74 10.74
N TRP A 291 -14.32 0.99 9.44
CA TRP A 291 -13.35 1.51 8.50
C TRP A 291 -13.64 2.93 8.05
N LEU A 292 -14.85 3.41 8.35
CA LEU A 292 -15.22 4.79 8.22
C LEU A 292 -14.75 5.46 9.50
N SER A 293 -13.48 5.88 9.53
CA SER A 293 -12.88 6.55 10.67
C SER A 293 -13.79 7.66 11.21
N ASP A 294 -13.89 7.81 12.54
CA ASP A 294 -14.40 8.99 13.24
C ASP A 294 -13.50 10.24 13.04
N ALA A 295 -12.79 10.33 11.90
CA ALA A 295 -11.89 11.42 11.54
C ALA A 295 -12.67 12.68 11.15
N THR A 296 -13.49 13.17 12.08
CA THR A 296 -13.95 14.55 12.18
C THR A 296 -13.56 15.09 13.55
N THR A 297 -12.27 15.03 13.87
CA THR A 297 -11.71 16.03 14.79
C THR A 297 -11.41 17.27 13.96
N GLU A 298 -12.26 18.29 14.15
CA GLU A 298 -12.14 19.68 13.66
C GLU A 298 -11.59 19.88 12.23
N ALA A 299 -12.51 20.07 11.29
CA ALA A 299 -12.22 20.82 10.07
C ALA A 299 -11.75 22.25 10.44
N THR A 300 -10.43 22.43 10.55
CA THR A 300 -9.83 23.76 10.50
C THR A 300 -10.13 24.34 9.11
N PRO A 301 -10.64 25.57 8.98
CA PRO A 301 -11.08 26.09 7.68
C PRO A 301 -9.88 26.22 6.73
N ALA A 302 -10.06 25.63 5.54
CA ALA A 302 -9.36 25.89 4.28
C ALA A 302 -7.89 26.32 4.41
N ALA A 303 -6.98 25.34 4.51
CA ALA A 303 -5.68 25.51 3.89
C ALA A 303 -5.88 25.67 2.37
N THR A 304 -5.27 26.69 1.78
CA THR A 304 -5.04 26.81 0.33
C THR A 304 -4.63 25.44 -0.22
N PRO A 305 -5.12 24.99 -1.40
CA PRO A 305 -4.80 23.66 -1.90
C PRO A 305 -3.29 23.52 -1.87
N ALA A 306 -2.78 22.66 -1.00
CA ALA A 306 -1.44 22.17 -1.14
C ALA A 306 -1.40 21.60 -2.56
N THR A 307 -0.52 22.15 -3.40
CA THR A 307 -0.18 21.55 -4.69
C THR A 307 -0.12 20.05 -4.47
N ALA A 308 -1.09 19.33 -5.04
CA ALA A 308 -1.08 17.88 -5.01
C ALA A 308 0.33 17.48 -5.40
N THR A 309 1.05 16.82 -4.49
CA THR A 309 2.23 16.10 -4.91
C THR A 309 1.69 15.15 -5.96
N GLU A 310 1.97 15.41 -7.24
CA GLU A 310 1.42 14.64 -8.34
C GLU A 310 1.67 13.18 -8.01
N ALA A 311 0.59 12.46 -7.66
CA ALA A 311 0.67 11.04 -7.46
C ALA A 311 1.28 10.48 -8.75
N SER A 312 2.39 9.75 -8.62
CA SER A 312 3.09 9.21 -9.78
C SER A 312 2.07 8.55 -10.71
N PRO A 313 2.01 8.90 -12.01
CA PRO A 313 0.99 8.39 -12.93
C PRO A 313 0.96 6.86 -13.02
N THR A 314 2.04 6.19 -12.57
CA THR A 314 2.10 4.74 -12.41
C THR A 314 1.16 4.20 -11.33
N ALA A 315 0.96 4.92 -10.21
CA ALA A 315 0.14 4.48 -9.08
C ALA A 315 -1.34 4.27 -9.46
N GLU A 316 -1.83 4.97 -10.48
CA GLU A 316 -3.23 4.93 -10.93
C GLU A 316 -3.46 4.07 -12.18
N ASN A 317 -2.48 3.30 -12.66
CA ASN A 317 -2.68 2.43 -13.83
C ASN A 317 -2.99 0.98 -13.46
N TRP A 318 -4.17 0.73 -12.91
CA TRP A 318 -4.62 -0.61 -12.55
C TRP A 318 -6.11 -0.84 -12.86
N ALA A 319 -6.49 -2.11 -13.02
CA ALA A 319 -7.88 -2.54 -13.00
C ALA A 319 -8.02 -3.97 -12.50
N PHE A 320 -8.95 -4.21 -11.59
CA PHE A 320 -9.17 -5.52 -10.98
C PHE A 320 -10.60 -5.98 -11.16
N ASP A 321 -10.77 -7.24 -11.55
CA ASP A 321 -12.06 -7.91 -11.46
C ASP A 321 -12.29 -8.36 -10.02
N TYR A 322 -13.45 -8.05 -9.46
CA TYR A 322 -13.83 -8.46 -8.11
C TYR A 322 -14.99 -9.45 -8.13
N ASP A 323 -14.98 -10.40 -7.19
CA ASP A 323 -16.09 -11.29 -6.82
C ASP A 323 -16.22 -11.30 -5.29
N VAL A 324 -17.28 -10.69 -4.79
CA VAL A 324 -17.53 -10.46 -3.36
C VAL A 324 -18.77 -11.22 -2.94
N ARG A 325 -18.70 -11.93 -1.81
CA ARG A 325 -19.84 -12.64 -1.20
C ARG A 325 -19.88 -12.44 0.30
N PHE A 326 -20.75 -11.56 0.77
CA PHE A 326 -20.88 -11.24 2.18
C PHE A 326 -22.25 -11.67 2.70
N ASN A 327 -22.28 -12.52 3.72
CA ASN A 327 -23.53 -13.03 4.27
C ASN A 327 -24.28 -11.95 5.05
N ARG A 328 -23.54 -11.10 5.76
CA ARG A 328 -24.05 -9.92 6.46
C ARG A 328 -23.07 -8.76 6.27
N LEU A 329 -23.53 -7.67 5.66
CA LEU A 329 -22.80 -6.39 5.60
C LEU A 329 -23.61 -5.35 6.37
N ARG A 330 -22.97 -4.67 7.33
CA ARG A 330 -23.53 -3.52 8.03
C ARG A 330 -22.88 -2.24 7.53
N TYR A 331 -23.71 -1.23 7.26
CA TYR A 331 -23.29 0.13 6.99
C TYR A 331 -24.32 1.06 7.63
N ASP A 332 -23.91 1.82 8.63
CA ASP A 332 -24.77 2.67 9.46
C ASP A 332 -25.99 1.87 9.98
N VAL A 333 -27.19 2.38 9.77
CA VAL A 333 -28.47 1.73 10.13
C VAL A 333 -28.84 0.56 9.19
N TYR A 334 -28.16 0.41 8.05
CA TYR A 334 -28.53 -0.56 7.04
C TYR A 334 -27.77 -1.88 7.23
N VAL A 335 -28.51 -2.98 7.15
CA VAL A 335 -27.96 -4.34 7.18
C VAL A 335 -28.36 -5.06 5.90
N LEU A 336 -27.38 -5.27 5.02
CA LEU A 336 -27.54 -6.10 3.83
C LEU A 336 -27.25 -7.56 4.18
N THR A 337 -28.05 -8.48 3.68
CA THR A 337 -27.78 -9.93 3.79
C THR A 337 -27.67 -10.59 2.42
N ASP A 338 -26.93 -11.69 2.37
CA ASP A 338 -26.70 -12.49 1.16
C ASP A 338 -26.17 -11.66 -0.03
N LEU A 339 -25.33 -10.66 0.26
CA LEU A 339 -24.75 -9.77 -0.73
C LEU A 339 -23.78 -10.54 -1.62
N GLN A 340 -24.02 -10.48 -2.92
CA GLN A 340 -23.12 -11.00 -3.95
C GLN A 340 -22.88 -9.90 -4.97
N ALA A 341 -21.62 -9.56 -5.24
CA ALA A 341 -21.26 -8.54 -6.20
C ALA A 341 -20.08 -8.96 -7.07
N ARG A 342 -20.18 -8.68 -8.37
CA ARG A 342 -19.14 -8.94 -9.36
C ARG A 342 -19.02 -7.77 -10.31
N GLY A 343 -17.79 -7.46 -10.71
CA GLY A 343 -17.51 -6.32 -11.57
C GLY A 343 -16.04 -6.08 -11.77
N THR A 344 -15.71 -4.87 -12.21
CA THR A 344 -14.33 -4.41 -12.39
C THR A 344 -14.17 -3.06 -11.69
N ILE A 345 -13.07 -2.88 -10.96
CA ILE A 345 -12.71 -1.62 -10.30
C ILE A 345 -11.38 -1.11 -10.86
N ALA A 346 -11.33 0.20 -11.13
CA ALA A 346 -10.15 0.95 -11.55
C ALA A 346 -10.22 2.36 -10.92
N PRO A 347 -9.13 3.14 -10.86
CA PRO A 347 -9.09 4.40 -10.11
C PRO A 347 -10.23 5.39 -10.38
N GLN A 348 -10.66 5.50 -11.63
CA GLN A 348 -11.70 6.46 -12.00
C GLN A 348 -13.04 5.81 -12.36
N ARG A 349 -13.17 4.49 -12.18
CA ARG A 349 -14.33 3.73 -12.69
C ARG A 349 -14.60 2.45 -11.91
N LEU A 350 -15.85 2.27 -11.47
CA LEU A 350 -16.40 1.02 -10.96
C LEU A 350 -17.46 0.52 -11.93
N ASP A 351 -17.21 -0.61 -12.58
CA ASP A 351 -18.22 -1.32 -13.35
C ASP A 351 -18.83 -2.42 -12.49
N ILE A 352 -20.12 -2.30 -12.20
CA ILE A 352 -20.91 -3.29 -11.48
C ILE A 352 -21.60 -4.16 -12.52
N ARG A 353 -21.04 -5.35 -12.76
CA ARG A 353 -21.64 -6.32 -13.70
C ARG A 353 -22.91 -6.91 -13.12
N SER A 354 -22.88 -7.19 -11.82
CA SER A 354 -24.01 -7.70 -11.06
C SER A 354 -23.75 -7.48 -9.58
N ALA A 355 -24.67 -6.86 -8.87
CA ALA A 355 -24.77 -6.89 -7.42
C ALA A 355 -26.18 -7.35 -7.05
N GLY A 356 -26.35 -8.02 -5.93
CA GLY A 356 -27.67 -8.36 -5.41
C GLY A 356 -27.59 -8.92 -4.00
N GLY A 357 -28.72 -8.84 -3.30
CA GLY A 357 -28.83 -9.25 -1.91
C GLY A 357 -30.19 -8.87 -1.36
N ARG A 358 -30.26 -8.74 -0.04
CA ARG A 358 -31.47 -8.39 0.69
C ARG A 358 -31.21 -7.23 1.64
N LEU A 359 -32.24 -6.40 1.85
CA LEU A 359 -32.31 -5.38 2.89
C LEU A 359 -33.63 -5.62 3.62
N GLY A 360 -33.57 -6.21 4.81
CA GLY A 360 -34.78 -6.67 5.52
C GLY A 360 -35.59 -7.68 4.69
N MET A 361 -36.85 -7.34 4.41
CA MET A 361 -37.73 -8.16 3.56
C MET A 361 -37.50 -7.93 2.07
N SER A 362 -36.93 -6.78 1.70
CA SER A 362 -36.68 -6.36 0.33
C SER A 362 -35.54 -7.15 -0.32
N ASP A 363 -35.71 -7.48 -1.60
CA ASP A 363 -34.62 -7.97 -2.46
C ASP A 363 -34.22 -6.91 -3.47
N PHE A 364 -32.92 -6.85 -3.76
CA PHE A 364 -32.39 -5.96 -4.77
C PHE A 364 -31.38 -6.69 -5.66
N ALA A 365 -31.29 -6.21 -6.89
CA ALA A 365 -30.21 -6.46 -7.82
C ALA A 365 -29.85 -5.15 -8.49
N ALA A 366 -28.56 -4.93 -8.72
CA ALA A 366 -28.03 -3.73 -9.34
C ALA A 366 -26.97 -4.07 -10.38
N SER A 367 -26.87 -3.25 -11.42
CA SER A 367 -25.75 -3.20 -12.36
C SER A 367 -25.51 -1.76 -12.79
N GLY A 368 -24.38 -1.48 -13.40
CA GLY A 368 -24.11 -0.15 -13.93
C GLY A 368 -22.66 0.27 -13.82
N THR A 369 -22.43 1.57 -13.91
CA THR A 369 -21.09 2.14 -13.86
C THR A 369 -21.09 3.39 -13.00
N LEU A 370 -20.15 3.46 -12.07
CA LEU A 370 -19.81 4.66 -11.32
C LEU A 370 -18.44 5.18 -11.77
N THR A 371 -18.26 6.48 -11.74
CA THR A 371 -17.04 7.18 -12.16
C THR A 371 -16.63 8.21 -11.12
N ASN A 372 -15.38 8.67 -11.19
CA ASN A 372 -14.76 9.60 -10.23
C ASN A 372 -14.46 8.97 -8.86
N LEU A 373 -14.16 7.67 -8.79
CA LEU A 373 -13.99 6.94 -7.52
C LEU A 373 -12.86 7.49 -6.63
N MET A 374 -11.63 7.59 -7.15
CA MET A 374 -10.50 8.06 -6.33
C MET A 374 -10.68 9.52 -5.91
N ASN A 375 -11.27 10.37 -6.76
CA ASN A 375 -11.54 11.75 -6.37
C ASN A 375 -12.67 11.86 -5.35
N PHE A 376 -13.66 10.97 -5.41
CA PHE A 376 -14.68 10.84 -4.37
C PHE A 376 -14.07 10.44 -3.03
N VAL A 377 -13.24 9.40 -3.01
CA VAL A 377 -12.60 8.91 -1.77
C VAL A 377 -11.57 9.89 -1.22
N ASN A 378 -10.73 10.49 -2.06
CA ASN A 378 -9.58 11.28 -1.61
C ASN A 378 -9.89 12.79 -1.48
N TYR A 379 -10.84 13.31 -2.24
CA TYR A 379 -11.11 14.75 -2.35
C TYR A 379 -12.60 15.11 -2.12
N ASN A 380 -13.44 14.14 -1.74
CA ASN A 380 -14.90 14.29 -1.61
C ASN A 380 -15.55 14.95 -2.85
N GLU A 381 -15.02 14.68 -4.04
CA GLU A 381 -15.64 15.11 -5.29
C GLU A 381 -16.87 14.27 -5.64
N PRO A 382 -17.84 14.79 -6.41
CA PRO A 382 -19.07 14.05 -6.72
C PRO A 382 -18.80 12.71 -7.42
N LEU A 383 -19.31 11.63 -6.83
CA LEU A 383 -19.42 10.32 -7.45
C LEU A 383 -20.52 10.37 -8.52
N ARG A 384 -20.20 10.00 -9.75
CA ARG A 384 -21.14 10.08 -10.89
C ARG A 384 -21.42 8.71 -11.47
N GLY A 385 -22.53 8.56 -12.19
CA GLY A 385 -22.76 7.33 -12.94
C GLY A 385 -24.19 7.02 -13.29
N HIS A 386 -24.39 5.76 -13.69
CA HIS A 386 -25.69 5.16 -13.94
C HIS A 386 -25.83 3.82 -13.24
N LEU A 387 -26.96 3.60 -12.57
CA LEU A 387 -27.32 2.32 -11.96
C LEU A 387 -28.66 1.80 -12.50
N ASP A 388 -28.65 0.58 -13.01
CA ASP A 388 -29.84 -0.22 -13.27
C ASP A 388 -30.17 -1.01 -12.02
N LEU A 389 -31.32 -0.71 -11.42
CA LEU A 389 -31.83 -1.31 -10.19
C LEU A 389 -33.02 -2.19 -10.51
N SER A 390 -33.10 -3.35 -9.86
CA SER A 390 -34.27 -4.20 -9.93
C SER A 390 -34.53 -4.92 -8.61
N GLY A 391 -35.77 -5.34 -8.39
CA GLY A 391 -36.16 -6.14 -7.23
C GLY A 391 -37.48 -6.83 -7.48
N LYS A 392 -37.69 -8.01 -6.89
CA LYS A 392 -38.99 -8.70 -6.98
C LYS A 392 -39.96 -8.08 -5.98
N PHE A 393 -39.50 -7.82 -4.77
CA PHE A 393 -40.24 -7.21 -3.67
C PHE A 393 -39.39 -6.15 -2.97
N MET A 394 -39.99 -5.02 -2.69
CA MET A 394 -39.37 -3.95 -1.92
C MET A 394 -40.41 -3.36 -0.95
N ASP A 395 -40.05 -3.24 0.32
CA ASP A 395 -40.84 -2.58 1.34
C ASP A 395 -40.21 -1.22 1.64
N TYR A 396 -41.00 -0.15 1.55
CA TYR A 396 -40.54 1.19 1.88
C TYR A 396 -40.03 1.28 3.32
N ALA A 397 -40.58 0.48 4.25
CA ALA A 397 -40.12 0.43 5.64
C ALA A 397 -38.69 -0.12 5.78
N ASP A 398 -38.21 -0.93 4.82
CA ASP A 398 -36.81 -1.39 4.83
C ASP A 398 -35.85 -0.30 4.31
N LEU A 399 -36.35 0.64 3.51
CA LEU A 399 -35.56 1.73 2.91
C LEU A 399 -35.45 2.96 3.81
N VAL A 400 -36.45 3.17 4.67
CA VAL A 400 -36.48 4.26 5.62
C VAL A 400 -36.20 3.66 6.98
N SER A 401 -35.03 3.92 7.53
CA SER A 401 -34.78 3.60 8.92
C SER A 401 -35.79 4.36 9.77
N GLU A 402 -36.65 3.65 10.51
CA GLU A 402 -37.43 4.24 11.59
C GLU A 402 -36.42 4.78 12.61
N THR A 403 -36.03 6.04 12.47
CA THR A 403 -35.51 6.84 13.59
C THR A 403 -36.70 7.11 14.48
N ASP A 404 -37.13 6.06 15.18
CA ASP A 404 -38.23 6.11 16.12
C ASP A 404 -37.86 7.09 17.24
N GLY A 405 -38.60 8.19 17.28
CA GLY A 405 -38.59 9.14 18.39
C GLY A 405 -37.48 10.17 18.32
N ALA A 406 -37.83 11.38 17.88
CA ALA A 406 -37.22 12.61 18.37
C ALA A 406 -37.36 12.67 19.91
N THR A 407 -36.43 12.03 20.61
CA THR A 407 -36.04 12.43 21.96
C THR A 407 -34.61 12.89 21.81
N GLU A 408 -34.37 14.17 22.11
CA GLU A 408 -33.04 14.74 22.26
C GLU A 408 -32.21 13.84 23.20
N ALA A 409 -31.47 12.92 22.63
CA ALA A 409 -30.40 12.22 23.30
C ALA A 409 -29.11 12.88 22.82
N THR A 410 -28.52 13.67 23.70
CA THR A 410 -27.11 14.06 23.64
C THR A 410 -26.25 12.81 23.67
N SER A 411 -26.08 12.17 22.52
CA SER A 411 -24.91 11.34 22.22
C SER A 411 -24.20 12.05 21.09
N SER A 412 -22.88 12.20 21.21
CA SER A 412 -22.00 12.60 20.12
C SER A 412 -22.17 11.62 18.97
N ALA A 413 -23.16 11.86 18.12
CA ALA A 413 -23.32 11.15 16.86
C ALA A 413 -22.11 11.55 16.02
N ALA A 414 -21.27 10.56 15.72
CA ALA A 414 -20.24 10.69 14.71
C ALA A 414 -20.86 11.37 13.48
N ALA A 415 -20.20 12.40 12.96
CA ALA A 415 -20.69 13.11 11.79
C ALA A 415 -20.78 12.11 10.63
N VAL A 416 -21.99 11.85 10.13
CA VAL A 416 -22.16 11.08 8.89
C VAL A 416 -21.42 11.84 7.80
N PRO A 417 -20.51 11.20 7.05
CA PRO A 417 -19.77 11.89 5.99
C PRO A 417 -20.75 12.48 4.97
N ASP A 418 -20.61 13.78 4.68
CA ASP A 418 -21.38 14.47 3.62
C ASP A 418 -20.81 14.05 2.25
N PHE A 419 -21.20 12.85 1.82
CA PHE A 419 -20.75 12.25 0.57
C PHE A 419 -21.43 12.92 -0.62
N ARG A 420 -20.60 13.38 -1.56
CA ARG A 420 -21.08 14.00 -2.79
C ARG A 420 -21.41 12.98 -3.84
N TYR A 421 -22.66 12.93 -4.30
CA TYR A 421 -23.09 12.01 -5.36
C TYR A 421 -24.02 12.69 -6.36
N ASP A 422 -23.96 12.18 -7.58
CA ASP A 422 -24.71 12.66 -8.73
C ASP A 422 -24.95 11.51 -9.72
N ILE A 423 -25.89 10.64 -9.35
CA ILE A 423 -26.09 9.32 -9.94
C ILE A 423 -27.43 9.26 -10.63
N THR A 424 -27.44 8.83 -11.88
CA THR A 424 -28.69 8.50 -12.59
C THR A 424 -29.08 7.05 -12.32
N PHE A 425 -30.36 6.74 -12.35
CA PHE A 425 -30.82 5.36 -12.18
C PHE A 425 -31.99 5.01 -13.08
N SER A 426 -32.11 3.73 -13.39
CA SER A 426 -33.29 3.10 -13.96
C SER A 426 -33.74 1.99 -13.02
N GLY A 427 -35.02 1.90 -12.69
CA GLY A 427 -35.55 0.97 -11.70
C GLY A 427 -36.66 0.09 -12.24
N LYS A 428 -36.66 -1.20 -11.88
CA LYS A 428 -37.80 -2.11 -12.08
C LYS A 428 -38.07 -2.95 -10.84
N ILE A 429 -39.20 -2.71 -10.20
CA ILE A 429 -39.63 -3.40 -8.98
C ILE A 429 -40.92 -4.17 -9.26
N GLY A 430 -40.94 -5.48 -8.98
CA GLY A 430 -42.10 -6.34 -9.18
C GLY A 430 -43.29 -5.91 -8.30
N GLN A 431 -43.03 -5.77 -7.01
CA GLN A 431 -43.98 -5.32 -6.00
C GLN A 431 -43.28 -4.34 -5.04
N PHE A 432 -43.85 -3.15 -4.88
CA PHE A 432 -43.38 -2.13 -3.94
C PHE A 432 -44.47 -1.85 -2.91
N LYS A 433 -44.18 -2.12 -1.64
CA LYS A 433 -45.08 -1.91 -0.52
C LYS A 433 -44.79 -0.55 0.11
N TYR A 434 -45.82 0.29 0.18
CA TYR A 434 -45.82 1.61 0.82
C TYR A 434 -47.12 1.74 1.61
N ASP A 435 -47.13 1.31 2.86
CA ASP A 435 -48.37 1.04 3.59
C ASP A 435 -49.35 2.25 3.61
N PRO A 436 -50.65 2.04 3.35
CA PRO A 436 -51.35 0.76 3.06
C PRO A 436 -51.35 0.32 1.58
N TRP A 437 -50.53 0.93 0.72
CA TRP A 437 -50.55 0.77 -0.73
C TRP A 437 -49.56 -0.29 -1.20
N VAL A 438 -49.98 -1.08 -2.20
CA VAL A 438 -49.11 -2.02 -2.90
C VAL A 438 -49.08 -1.64 -4.38
N LEU A 439 -47.92 -1.19 -4.82
CA LEU A 439 -47.63 -0.87 -6.22
C LEU A 439 -47.08 -2.13 -6.90
N THR A 440 -47.51 -2.42 -8.11
CA THR A 440 -47.02 -3.58 -8.88
C THR A 440 -46.47 -3.15 -10.23
N SER A 441 -45.48 -3.89 -10.73
CA SER A 441 -44.76 -3.55 -11.97
C SER A 441 -44.25 -2.11 -11.98
N LEU A 442 -43.72 -1.64 -10.85
CA LEU A 442 -43.16 -0.31 -10.74
C LEU A 442 -41.91 -0.21 -11.60
N THR A 443 -41.91 0.76 -12.51
CA THR A 443 -40.75 1.12 -13.32
C THR A 443 -40.49 2.61 -13.15
N GLY A 444 -39.24 3.02 -13.18
CA GLY A 444 -38.89 4.43 -13.11
C GLY A 444 -37.49 4.73 -13.59
N ALA A 445 -37.22 6.00 -13.79
CA ALA A 445 -35.87 6.52 -14.00
C ALA A 445 -35.76 7.88 -13.33
N GLY A 446 -34.54 8.22 -12.92
CA GLY A 446 -34.31 9.44 -12.19
C GLY A 446 -32.84 9.74 -11.94
N ARG A 447 -32.62 10.72 -11.08
CA ARG A 447 -31.30 11.19 -10.66
C ARG A 447 -31.30 11.44 -9.16
N ILE A 448 -30.25 11.00 -8.49
CA ILE A 448 -30.01 11.16 -7.06
C ILE A 448 -28.82 12.09 -6.91
N THR A 449 -29.02 13.19 -6.20
CA THR A 449 -27.99 14.16 -5.82
C THR A 449 -27.98 14.36 -4.32
N GLU A 450 -26.95 14.98 -3.77
CA GLU A 450 -26.87 15.34 -2.34
C GLU A 450 -28.16 16.02 -1.79
N LYS A 451 -28.86 16.79 -2.63
CA LYS A 451 -29.97 17.65 -2.20
C LYS A 451 -31.35 17.16 -2.60
N GLU A 452 -31.43 16.28 -3.58
CA GLU A 452 -32.72 15.82 -4.10
C GLU A 452 -32.63 14.50 -4.84
N ILE A 453 -33.72 13.75 -4.77
CA ILE A 453 -34.03 12.59 -5.62
C ILE A 453 -35.09 13.03 -6.63
N ALA A 454 -34.67 13.24 -7.88
CA ALA A 454 -35.56 13.57 -8.98
C ALA A 454 -36.02 12.28 -9.67
N ILE A 455 -37.31 11.96 -9.58
CA ILE A 455 -37.96 10.90 -10.34
C ILE A 455 -38.45 11.51 -11.66
N GLU A 456 -37.65 11.39 -12.71
CA GLU A 456 -37.96 11.95 -14.03
C GLU A 456 -39.18 11.28 -14.67
N ARG A 457 -39.37 9.98 -14.41
CA ARG A 457 -40.54 9.23 -14.84
C ARG A 457 -40.74 8.00 -13.97
N PHE A 458 -42.00 7.67 -13.71
CA PHE A 458 -42.40 6.37 -13.17
C PHE A 458 -43.70 5.88 -13.80
N ALA A 459 -43.90 4.57 -13.77
CA ALA A 459 -45.15 3.91 -14.12
C ALA A 459 -45.36 2.69 -13.22
N THR A 460 -46.58 2.47 -12.75
CA THR A 460 -46.94 1.34 -11.87
C THR A 460 -48.45 1.05 -11.91
N ARG A 461 -48.86 -0.07 -11.34
CA ARG A 461 -50.29 -0.41 -11.13
C ARG A 461 -50.63 -0.41 -9.65
N ILE A 462 -51.77 0.18 -9.32
CA ILE A 462 -52.36 0.18 -7.97
C ILE A 462 -53.76 -0.42 -8.07
N GLY A 463 -53.94 -1.63 -7.53
CA GLY A 463 -55.17 -2.40 -7.74
C GLY A 463 -55.42 -2.64 -9.24
N ARG A 464 -56.48 -2.04 -9.79
CA ARG A 464 -56.83 -2.14 -11.23
C ARG A 464 -56.39 -0.94 -12.06
N SER A 465 -55.89 0.12 -11.43
CA SER A 465 -55.56 1.39 -12.09
C SER A 465 -54.09 1.42 -12.50
N ASP A 466 -53.83 2.05 -13.63
CA ASP A 466 -52.48 2.42 -14.10
C ASP A 466 -52.14 3.83 -13.62
N LEU A 467 -50.95 4.02 -13.05
CA LEU A 467 -50.44 5.29 -12.57
C LEU A 467 -49.08 5.58 -13.23
N SER A 468 -48.88 6.79 -13.72
CA SER A 468 -47.59 7.27 -14.19
C SER A 468 -47.40 8.75 -13.85
N GLY A 469 -46.15 9.18 -13.76
CA GLY A 469 -45.84 10.56 -13.38
C GLY A 469 -44.35 10.84 -13.29
N HIS A 470 -44.03 11.98 -12.69
CA HIS A 470 -42.69 12.45 -12.36
C HIS A 470 -42.77 13.21 -11.03
N GLY A 471 -41.65 13.43 -10.35
CA GLY A 471 -41.61 14.14 -9.07
C GLY A 471 -40.20 14.41 -8.60
N VAL A 472 -40.07 15.26 -7.59
CA VAL A 472 -38.80 15.56 -6.93
C VAL A 472 -39.01 15.45 -5.43
N ILE A 473 -38.15 14.68 -4.77
CA ILE A 473 -38.07 14.58 -3.30
C ILE A 473 -36.86 15.41 -2.89
N ARG A 474 -37.06 16.40 -2.02
CA ARG A 474 -36.02 17.29 -1.51
C ARG A 474 -35.81 17.08 -0.03
#